data_AF-F0WSL1-F1
#
_entry.id   AF-F0WSL1-F1
#
_cell.length_a   1.000
_cell.length_b   1.000
_cell.length_c   1.000
_cell.angle_alpha   90.00
_cell.angle_beta   90.00
_cell.angle_gamma   90.00
#
_symmetry.space_group_name_H-M   'P 1'
#
loop_
_entity.id
_entity.type
_entity.pdbx_description
1 polymer ?
#
loop_
_entity_poly.entity_id
_entity_poly.type
_entity_poly.pdbx_seq_one_letter_code
_entity_poly.pdbx_strand_id
1 'polypeptide(L)'
;MQICETTNLTQNLELHIANRDLVKALRYFERLPNRPDSLICQKLVILLSKSKTGSHVQRALKILRNSFRNTEFKADDYTRLAFIYIVDGCLRHNMLKEALELYDEASKYGILLDLQAYSGILEALVQSNMIEEAVDIIREISAEKEVIPTERLYQPVLVALVKRCDYLVAIDLLENARLQNVDLSFDMYQQLLDVAEDQEEVSDAYDSFMNHIEEALSEDDTILDALIDDDGDTDDGNDDEDEFD
;
A
#
# COMPACT_ATOMS: atom_id res chain seq x y z
N MET A 1 17.67 40.56 -21.60
CA MET A 1 16.90 40.83 -20.36
C MET A 1 16.01 39.65 -19.98
N GLN A 2 15.14 39.17 -20.88
CA GLN A 2 14.19 38.07 -20.61
C GLN A 2 14.84 36.70 -20.26
N ILE A 3 16.01 36.38 -20.81
CA ILE A 3 16.76 35.15 -20.50
C ILE A 3 17.34 35.17 -19.07
N CYS A 4 17.92 36.30 -18.64
CA CYS A 4 18.42 36.45 -17.27
C CYS A 4 17.30 36.40 -16.23
N GLU A 5 16.15 36.99 -16.55
CA GLU A 5 14.97 36.95 -15.67
C GLU A 5 14.42 35.53 -15.52
N THR A 6 14.30 34.78 -16.63
CA THR A 6 13.86 33.38 -16.60
C THR A 6 14.84 32.50 -15.81
N THR A 7 16.15 32.69 -16.03
CA THR A 7 17.20 31.95 -15.31
C THR A 7 17.13 32.22 -13.80
N ASN A 8 16.89 33.47 -13.41
CA ASN A 8 16.74 33.85 -12.01
C ASN A 8 15.47 33.26 -11.37
N LEU A 9 14.36 33.21 -12.11
CA LEU A 9 13.11 32.58 -11.63
C LEU A 9 13.30 31.07 -11.39
N THR A 10 13.98 30.36 -12.29
CA THR A 10 14.26 28.91 -12.14
C THR A 10 15.19 28.63 -10.96
N GLN A 11 16.26 29.41 -10.80
CA GLN A 11 17.18 29.28 -9.66
C GLN A 11 16.46 29.52 -8.31
N ASN A 12 15.58 30.52 -8.24
CA ASN A 12 14.78 30.78 -7.04
C ASN A 12 13.76 29.67 -6.76
N LEU A 13 13.15 29.12 -7.81
CA LEU A 13 12.27 27.96 -7.69
C LEU A 13 13.01 26.77 -7.05
N GLU A 14 14.17 26.41 -7.59
CA GLU A 14 15.00 25.34 -7.05
C GLU A 14 15.43 25.59 -5.61
N LEU A 15 15.84 26.81 -5.27
CA LEU A 15 16.20 27.20 -3.91
C LEU A 15 15.03 27.01 -2.94
N HIS A 16 13.82 27.40 -3.32
CA HIS A 16 12.64 27.26 -2.47
C HIS A 16 12.15 25.80 -2.38
N ILE A 17 12.33 25.00 -3.43
CA ILE A 17 12.12 23.56 -3.36
C ILE A 17 13.08 22.92 -2.35
N ALA A 18 14.37 23.27 -2.41
CA ALA A 18 15.39 22.77 -1.49
C ALA A 18 15.10 23.17 -0.03
N ASN A 19 14.61 24.40 0.19
CA ASN A 19 14.20 24.90 1.50
C ASN A 19 12.82 24.42 1.95
N ARG A 20 12.12 23.59 1.14
CA ARG A 20 10.76 23.11 1.39
C ARG A 20 9.71 24.22 1.58
N ASP A 21 9.96 25.40 1.00
CA ASP A 21 9.05 26.54 1.02
C ASP A 21 8.05 26.42 -0.14
N LEU A 22 6.98 25.66 0.12
CA LEU A 22 5.90 25.36 -0.84
C LEU A 22 5.29 26.60 -1.47
N VAL A 23 5.01 27.64 -0.66
CA VAL A 23 4.30 28.83 -1.10
C VAL A 23 5.17 29.63 -2.07
N LYS A 24 6.45 29.85 -1.72
CA LYS A 24 7.35 30.56 -2.62
C LYS A 24 7.68 29.73 -3.85
N ALA A 25 7.91 28.42 -3.71
CA ALA A 25 8.14 27.53 -4.84
C ALA A 25 7.00 27.62 -5.87
N LEU A 26 5.74 27.49 -5.45
CA LEU A 26 4.58 27.63 -6.33
C LEU A 26 4.50 29.02 -6.98
N ARG A 27 4.77 30.09 -6.22
CA ARG A 27 4.76 31.46 -6.75
C ARG A 27 5.81 31.66 -7.86
N TYR A 28 7.00 31.10 -7.71
CA TYR A 28 8.03 31.17 -8.75
C TYR A 28 7.67 30.29 -9.95
N PHE A 29 7.13 29.09 -9.71
CA PHE A 29 6.67 28.18 -10.76
C PHE A 29 5.60 28.83 -11.65
N GLU A 30 4.62 29.55 -11.08
CA GLU A 30 3.56 30.24 -11.82
C GLU A 30 4.05 31.42 -12.66
N ARG A 31 5.19 32.02 -12.30
CA ARG A 31 5.77 33.16 -13.01
C ARG A 31 6.67 32.75 -14.16
N LEU A 32 6.99 31.47 -14.30
CA LEU A 32 7.85 31.00 -15.37
C LEU A 32 7.13 31.11 -16.73
N PRO A 33 7.74 31.76 -17.74
CA PRO A 33 7.14 31.89 -19.07
C PRO A 33 7.13 30.56 -19.84
N ASN A 34 8.07 29.67 -19.52
CA ASN A 34 8.22 28.35 -20.13
C ASN A 34 8.19 27.29 -19.02
N ARG A 35 7.82 26.06 -19.38
CA ARG A 35 7.87 24.94 -18.44
C ARG A 35 9.32 24.71 -17.98
N PRO A 36 9.56 24.54 -16.67
CA PRO A 36 10.87 24.13 -16.19
C PRO A 36 11.17 22.71 -16.64
N ASP A 37 12.41 22.29 -16.47
CA ASP A 37 12.83 20.93 -16.81
C ASP A 37 12.05 19.86 -16.02
N SER A 38 12.14 18.61 -16.50
CA SER A 38 11.45 17.47 -15.89
C SER A 38 11.86 17.27 -14.44
N LEU A 39 13.13 17.48 -14.11
CA LEU A 39 13.69 17.23 -12.78
C LEU A 39 13.13 18.21 -11.74
N ILE A 40 13.07 19.50 -12.07
CA ILE A 40 12.49 20.53 -11.22
C ILE A 40 11.00 20.27 -11.02
N CYS A 41 10.28 19.88 -12.08
CA CYS A 41 8.88 19.47 -11.98
C CYS A 41 8.70 18.28 -11.03
N GLN A 42 9.48 17.21 -11.19
CA GLN A 42 9.45 16.02 -10.33
C GLN A 42 9.76 16.37 -8.87
N LYS A 43 10.80 17.17 -8.61
CA LYS A 43 11.13 17.64 -7.25
C LYS A 43 10.01 18.48 -6.63
N LEU A 44 9.38 19.35 -7.42
CA LEU A 44 8.24 20.13 -6.97
C LEU A 44 7.02 19.24 -6.67
N VAL A 45 6.76 18.21 -7.50
CA VAL A 45 5.71 17.22 -7.26
C VAL A 45 5.94 16.47 -5.95
N ILE A 46 7.17 15.98 -5.71
CA ILE A 46 7.52 15.30 -4.46
C ILE A 46 7.27 16.22 -3.26
N LEU A 47 7.66 17.48 -3.35
CA LEU A 47 7.45 18.46 -2.29
C LEU A 47 5.95 18.73 -2.04
N LEU A 48 5.16 18.91 -3.10
CA LEU A 48 3.72 19.16 -3.02
C LEU A 48 2.94 17.96 -2.48
N SER A 49 3.35 16.74 -2.84
CA SER A 49 2.69 15.51 -2.42
C SER A 49 2.83 15.27 -0.92
N LYS A 50 3.95 15.70 -0.32
CA LYS A 50 4.18 15.70 1.14
C LYS A 50 3.36 16.73 1.91
N SER A 51 2.55 17.55 1.24
CA SER A 51 1.76 18.59 1.89
C SER A 51 0.61 18.02 2.71
N LYS A 52 0.17 18.78 3.72
CA LYS A 52 -1.00 18.48 4.57
C LYS A 52 -2.33 18.87 3.92
N THR A 53 -2.33 19.35 2.68
CA THR A 53 -3.53 19.84 2.00
C THR A 53 -3.74 19.13 0.67
N GLY A 54 -4.90 18.52 0.49
CA GLY A 54 -5.25 17.83 -0.77
C GLY A 54 -5.18 18.73 -2.01
N SER A 55 -5.39 20.04 -1.90
CA SER A 55 -5.25 20.98 -3.03
C SER A 55 -3.83 21.03 -3.60
N HIS A 56 -2.81 20.89 -2.75
CA HIS A 56 -1.42 20.79 -3.21
C HIS A 56 -1.14 19.44 -3.87
N VAL A 57 -1.73 18.35 -3.39
CA VAL A 57 -1.65 17.03 -4.04
C VAL A 57 -2.31 17.05 -5.42
N GLN A 58 -3.51 17.63 -5.54
CA GLN A 58 -4.16 17.85 -6.84
C GLN A 58 -3.32 18.69 -7.79
N ARG A 59 -2.59 19.67 -7.26
CA ARG A 59 -1.67 20.47 -8.07
C ARG A 59 -0.44 19.67 -8.48
N ALA A 60 0.09 18.84 -7.60
CA ALA A 60 1.15 17.90 -7.92
C ALA A 60 0.74 16.97 -9.07
N LEU A 61 -0.50 16.45 -9.03
CA LEU A 61 -1.05 15.54 -10.05
C LEU A 61 -1.04 16.20 -11.43
N LYS A 62 -1.52 17.44 -11.47
CA LYS A 62 -1.52 18.25 -12.70
C LYS A 62 -0.10 18.52 -13.21
N ILE A 63 0.87 18.77 -12.33
CA ILE A 63 2.26 19.02 -12.73
C ILE A 63 2.90 17.72 -13.26
N LEU A 64 2.74 16.60 -12.55
CA LEU A 64 3.27 15.29 -12.95
C LEU A 64 2.76 14.88 -14.34
N ARG A 65 1.43 14.84 -14.51
CA ARG A 65 0.78 14.46 -15.79
C ARG A 65 1.16 15.39 -16.94
N ASN A 66 1.40 16.68 -16.66
CA ASN A 66 1.87 17.60 -17.68
C ASN A 66 3.33 17.35 -18.08
N SER A 67 4.16 16.85 -17.17
CA SER A 67 5.60 16.66 -17.38
C SER A 67 5.92 15.49 -18.30
N PHE A 68 5.05 14.48 -18.37
CA PHE A 68 5.31 13.22 -19.08
C PHE A 68 4.39 12.94 -20.27
N ARG A 69 3.63 13.94 -20.75
CA ARG A 69 2.81 13.87 -21.97
C ARG A 69 3.61 13.71 -23.28
N ASN A 70 4.94 13.63 -23.21
CA ASN A 70 5.79 13.62 -24.39
C ASN A 70 6.08 12.18 -24.83
N THR A 71 6.00 11.90 -26.13
CA THR A 71 6.09 10.54 -26.69
C THR A 71 7.47 9.87 -26.56
N GLU A 72 8.50 10.64 -26.18
CA GLU A 72 9.87 10.15 -25.90
C GLU A 72 10.17 10.05 -24.39
N PHE A 73 9.13 10.05 -23.55
CA PHE A 73 9.31 9.97 -22.11
C PHE A 73 9.95 8.64 -21.69
N LYS A 74 11.06 8.71 -20.95
CA LYS A 74 11.69 7.57 -20.28
C LYS A 74 11.67 7.82 -18.79
N ALA A 75 11.06 6.91 -18.03
CA ALA A 75 11.06 6.97 -16.59
C ALA A 75 12.49 6.92 -16.04
N ASP A 76 12.81 7.88 -15.19
CA ASP A 76 14.02 7.92 -14.38
C ASP A 76 13.65 7.71 -12.90
N ASP A 77 14.68 7.61 -12.05
CA ASP A 77 14.47 7.40 -10.61
C ASP A 77 13.61 8.51 -9.97
N TYR A 78 13.73 9.74 -10.44
CA TYR A 78 12.92 10.85 -9.96
C TYR A 78 11.46 10.77 -10.40
N THR A 79 11.18 10.23 -11.59
CA THR A 79 9.83 9.90 -12.01
C THR A 79 9.24 8.86 -11.05
N ARG A 80 9.94 7.75 -10.82
CA ARG A 80 9.47 6.69 -9.92
C ARG A 80 9.15 7.24 -8.54
N LEU A 81 10.07 8.03 -7.97
CA LEU A 81 9.86 8.70 -6.68
C LEU A 81 8.65 9.64 -6.71
N ALA A 82 8.48 10.42 -7.78
CA ALA A 82 7.34 11.32 -7.90
C ALA A 82 6.00 10.57 -7.92
N PHE A 83 5.92 9.43 -8.62
CA PHE A 83 4.76 8.52 -8.61
C PHE A 83 4.47 7.98 -7.21
N ILE A 84 5.46 7.39 -6.54
CA ILE A 84 5.31 6.86 -5.17
C ILE A 84 4.77 7.93 -4.22
N TYR A 85 5.41 9.10 -4.19
CA TYR A 85 5.01 10.17 -3.28
C TYR A 85 3.63 10.73 -3.58
N ILE A 86 3.25 10.77 -4.86
CA ILE A 86 1.94 11.30 -5.22
C ILE A 86 0.82 10.31 -4.95
N VAL A 87 1.06 9.01 -5.11
CA VAL A 87 0.14 7.94 -4.70
C VAL A 87 -0.07 8.02 -3.19
N ASP A 88 1.00 8.05 -2.38
CA ASP A 88 0.92 8.26 -0.93
C ASP A 88 0.13 9.54 -0.59
N GLY A 89 0.41 10.64 -1.29
CA GLY A 89 -0.32 11.89 -1.13
C GLY A 89 -1.82 11.75 -1.43
N CYS A 90 -2.19 11.02 -2.49
CA CYS A 90 -3.59 10.80 -2.84
C CYS A 90 -4.30 9.97 -1.77
N LEU A 91 -3.69 8.87 -1.33
CA LEU A 91 -4.23 7.99 -0.30
C LEU A 91 -4.44 8.73 1.03
N ARG A 92 -3.45 9.51 1.48
CA ARG A 92 -3.56 10.34 2.71
C ARG A 92 -4.68 11.38 2.67
N HIS A 93 -5.17 11.75 1.48
CA HIS A 93 -6.23 12.73 1.29
C HIS A 93 -7.51 12.09 0.73
N ASN A 94 -7.68 10.76 0.84
CA ASN A 94 -8.84 10.00 0.38
C ASN A 94 -9.17 10.22 -1.11
N MET A 95 -8.14 10.41 -1.93
CA MET A 95 -8.24 10.56 -3.39
C MET A 95 -7.99 9.20 -4.07
N LEU A 96 -8.77 8.18 -3.70
CA LEU A 96 -8.56 6.80 -4.16
C LEU A 96 -8.61 6.69 -5.69
N LYS A 97 -9.58 7.37 -6.33
CA LYS A 97 -9.70 7.37 -7.79
C LYS A 97 -8.42 7.85 -8.46
N GLU A 98 -7.87 8.97 -8.00
CA GLU A 98 -6.62 9.51 -8.53
C GLU A 98 -5.42 8.60 -8.24
N ALA A 99 -5.40 7.91 -7.10
CA ALA A 99 -4.36 6.93 -6.79
C ALA A 99 -4.40 5.72 -7.74
N LEU A 100 -5.59 5.20 -8.05
CA LEU A 100 -5.77 4.09 -9.01
C LEU A 100 -5.43 4.52 -10.44
N GLU A 101 -5.84 5.72 -10.87
CA GLU A 101 -5.43 6.25 -12.17
C GLU A 101 -3.90 6.38 -12.28
N LEU A 102 -3.22 6.74 -11.19
CA LEU A 102 -1.75 6.80 -11.14
C LEU A 102 -1.11 5.41 -11.14
N TYR A 103 -1.71 4.43 -10.48
CA TYR A 103 -1.27 3.03 -10.52
C TYR A 103 -1.33 2.50 -11.96
N ASP A 104 -2.43 2.71 -12.67
CA ASP A 104 -2.57 2.33 -14.09
C ASP A 104 -1.56 3.07 -14.99
N GLU A 105 -1.34 4.36 -14.74
CA GLU A 105 -0.33 5.14 -15.46
C GLU A 105 1.08 4.57 -15.18
N ALA A 106 1.39 4.23 -13.92
CA ALA A 106 2.68 3.66 -13.54
C ALA A 106 2.93 2.33 -14.28
N SER A 107 1.96 1.42 -14.26
CA SER A 107 2.01 0.14 -14.99
C SER A 107 2.23 0.35 -16.49
N LYS A 108 1.49 1.27 -17.12
CA LYS A 108 1.65 1.60 -18.57
C LYS A 108 3.03 2.12 -18.93
N TYR A 109 3.70 2.83 -18.03
CA TYR A 109 5.04 3.36 -18.24
C TYR A 109 6.16 2.44 -17.72
N GLY A 110 5.82 1.25 -17.21
CA GLY A 110 6.78 0.32 -16.61
C GLY A 110 7.44 0.88 -15.34
N ILE A 111 6.71 1.71 -14.58
CA ILE A 111 7.15 2.29 -13.32
C ILE A 111 6.63 1.42 -12.18
N LEU A 112 7.55 0.83 -11.43
CA LEU A 112 7.21 0.09 -10.23
C LEU A 112 7.08 1.02 -9.03
N LEU A 113 5.95 0.93 -8.34
CA LEU A 113 5.77 1.55 -7.03
C LEU A 113 6.50 0.75 -5.95
N ASP A 114 6.60 1.30 -4.75
CA ASP A 114 7.15 0.57 -3.60
C ASP A 114 6.05 -0.18 -2.84
N LEU A 115 6.47 -1.11 -1.97
CA LEU A 115 5.56 -1.92 -1.15
C LEU A 115 4.64 -1.07 -0.29
N GLN A 116 5.09 0.11 0.15
CA GLN A 116 4.28 1.03 0.94
C GLN A 116 3.13 1.62 0.11
N ALA A 117 3.40 2.05 -1.12
CA ALA A 117 2.36 2.54 -2.03
C ALA A 117 1.37 1.44 -2.40
N TYR A 118 1.84 0.22 -2.69
CA TYR A 118 0.95 -0.92 -2.97
C TYR A 118 0.08 -1.28 -1.76
N SER A 119 0.66 -1.41 -0.56
CA SER A 119 -0.08 -1.66 0.69
C SER A 119 -1.19 -0.62 0.90
N GLY A 120 -0.86 0.66 0.73
CA GLY A 120 -1.82 1.74 0.92
C GLY A 120 -2.95 1.73 -0.13
N ILE A 121 -2.68 1.32 -1.38
CA ILE A 121 -3.72 1.15 -2.40
C ILE A 121 -4.67 0.01 -1.98
N LEU A 122 -4.13 -1.14 -1.56
CA LEU A 122 -4.92 -2.30 -1.15
C LEU A 122 -5.79 -2.00 0.08
N GLU A 123 -5.22 -1.34 1.10
CA GLU A 123 -5.97 -0.88 2.27
C GLU A 123 -7.11 0.07 1.88
N ALA A 124 -6.86 1.02 0.99
CA ALA A 124 -7.87 1.99 0.57
C ALA A 124 -8.99 1.35 -0.28
N LEU A 125 -8.67 0.35 -1.11
CA LEU A 125 -9.65 -0.45 -1.85
C LEU A 125 -10.54 -1.24 -0.90
N VAL A 126 -9.95 -1.94 0.07
CA VAL A 126 -10.70 -2.69 1.10
C VAL A 126 -11.62 -1.76 1.89
N GLN A 127 -11.13 -0.61 2.34
CA GLN A 127 -11.94 0.40 3.04
C GLN A 127 -13.08 0.97 2.19
N SER A 128 -12.93 0.94 0.86
CA SER A 128 -13.94 1.36 -0.11
C SER A 128 -14.85 0.22 -0.58
N ASN A 129 -14.72 -0.97 0.02
CA ASN A 129 -15.44 -2.20 -0.34
C ASN A 129 -15.24 -2.61 -1.82
N MET A 130 -14.05 -2.35 -2.35
CA MET A 130 -13.59 -2.65 -3.71
C MET A 130 -12.63 -3.85 -3.70
N ILE A 131 -13.10 -4.98 -3.15
CA ILE A 131 -12.25 -6.11 -2.77
C ILE A 131 -11.82 -6.93 -3.99
N GLU A 132 -12.68 -7.04 -5.00
CA GLU A 132 -12.40 -7.72 -6.26
C GLU A 132 -11.21 -7.04 -6.98
N GLU A 133 -11.20 -5.71 -7.04
CA GLU A 133 -10.10 -4.93 -7.61
C GLU A 133 -8.81 -5.07 -6.77
N ALA A 134 -8.92 -5.21 -5.44
CA ALA A 134 -7.77 -5.45 -4.58
C ALA A 134 -7.14 -6.84 -4.84
N VAL A 135 -7.96 -7.87 -5.06
CA VAL A 135 -7.49 -9.22 -5.43
C VAL A 135 -6.77 -9.20 -6.78
N ASP A 136 -7.32 -8.49 -7.78
CA ASP A 136 -6.68 -8.36 -9.09
C ASP A 136 -5.31 -7.67 -8.97
N ILE A 137 -5.21 -6.58 -8.21
CA ILE A 137 -3.94 -5.88 -7.97
C ILE A 137 -2.92 -6.76 -7.26
N ILE A 138 -3.30 -7.56 -6.25
CA ILE A 138 -2.36 -8.50 -5.61
C ILE A 138 -1.79 -9.48 -6.64
N ARG A 139 -2.65 -10.07 -7.48
CA ARG A 139 -2.21 -11.02 -8.51
C ARG A 139 -1.29 -10.38 -9.54
N GLU A 140 -1.57 -9.14 -9.93
CA GLU A 140 -0.69 -8.35 -10.81
C GLU A 140 0.68 -8.10 -10.16
N ILE A 141 0.70 -7.64 -8.91
CA ILE A 141 1.95 -7.40 -8.17
C ILE A 141 2.76 -8.70 -7.99
N SER A 142 2.08 -9.80 -7.66
CA SER A 142 2.70 -11.13 -7.49
C SER A 142 3.27 -11.68 -8.80
N ALA A 143 2.80 -11.23 -9.96
CA ALA A 143 3.36 -11.62 -11.25
C ALA A 143 4.61 -10.81 -11.64
N GLU A 144 4.86 -9.67 -10.98
CA GLU A 144 5.98 -8.78 -11.26
C GLU A 144 7.29 -9.28 -10.63
N LYS A 145 8.24 -9.68 -11.48
CA LYS A 145 9.52 -10.29 -11.04
C LYS A 145 10.40 -9.38 -10.17
N GLU A 146 10.25 -8.07 -10.32
CA GLU A 146 11.04 -7.06 -9.62
C GLU A 146 10.44 -6.67 -8.27
N VAL A 147 9.24 -7.16 -7.95
CA VAL A 147 8.56 -6.93 -6.67
C VAL A 147 8.59 -8.22 -5.86
N ILE A 148 9.05 -8.15 -4.62
CA ILE A 148 8.98 -9.25 -3.67
C ILE A 148 7.77 -8.95 -2.77
N PRO A 149 6.62 -9.59 -2.98
CA PRO A 149 5.46 -9.35 -2.15
C PRO A 149 5.71 -9.81 -0.72
N THR A 150 4.99 -9.22 0.23
CA THR A 150 5.10 -9.53 1.65
C THR A 150 3.71 -9.78 2.22
N GLU A 151 3.65 -10.45 3.37
CA GLU A 151 2.41 -10.69 4.13
C GLU A 151 1.53 -9.43 4.27
N ARG A 152 2.16 -8.26 4.49
CA ARG A 152 1.45 -6.97 4.59
C ARG A 152 0.55 -6.65 3.39
N LEU A 153 0.91 -7.08 2.17
CA LEU A 153 0.06 -6.87 0.99
C LEU A 153 -1.18 -7.75 1.03
N TYR A 154 -1.06 -8.97 1.53
CA TYR A 154 -2.13 -9.97 1.54
C TYR A 154 -3.11 -9.76 2.68
N GLN A 155 -2.60 -9.40 3.87
CA GLN A 155 -3.37 -9.28 5.11
C GLN A 155 -4.67 -8.49 4.97
N PRO A 156 -4.69 -7.22 4.50
CA PRO A 156 -5.93 -6.45 4.45
C PRO A 156 -6.98 -7.07 3.53
N VAL A 157 -6.55 -7.71 2.44
CA VAL A 157 -7.47 -8.31 1.45
C VAL A 157 -8.00 -9.66 1.95
N LEU A 158 -7.14 -10.50 2.53
CA LEU A 158 -7.54 -11.79 3.11
C LEU A 158 -8.56 -11.59 4.24
N VAL A 159 -8.28 -10.70 5.19
CA VAL A 159 -9.22 -10.38 6.28
C VAL A 159 -10.56 -9.88 5.72
N ALA A 160 -10.55 -9.08 4.66
CA ALA A 160 -11.77 -8.58 4.04
C ALA A 160 -12.58 -9.66 3.33
N LEU A 161 -11.92 -10.61 2.66
CA LEU A 161 -12.55 -11.76 2.02
C LEU A 161 -13.22 -12.68 3.06
N VAL A 162 -12.51 -12.98 4.16
CA VAL A 162 -13.05 -13.82 5.25
C VAL A 162 -14.26 -13.14 5.91
N LYS A 163 -14.21 -11.83 6.17
CA LYS A 163 -15.37 -11.06 6.67
C LYS A 163 -16.57 -11.08 5.73
N ARG A 164 -16.36 -11.33 4.44
CA ARG A 164 -17.43 -11.48 3.44
C ARG A 164 -17.84 -12.93 3.21
N CYS A 165 -17.24 -13.88 3.94
CA CYS A 165 -17.41 -15.32 3.72
C CYS A 165 -16.99 -15.76 2.31
N ASP A 166 -16.13 -14.99 1.63
CA ASP A 166 -15.59 -15.31 0.30
C ASP A 166 -14.39 -16.30 0.43
N TYR A 167 -14.61 -17.39 1.18
CA TYR A 167 -13.58 -18.34 1.64
C TYR A 167 -12.79 -18.97 0.50
N LEU A 168 -13.44 -19.35 -0.60
CA LEU A 168 -12.75 -19.96 -1.75
C LEU A 168 -11.76 -18.99 -2.41
N VAL A 169 -12.06 -17.69 -2.41
CA VAL A 169 -11.15 -16.67 -2.94
C VAL A 169 -10.01 -16.41 -1.94
N ALA A 170 -10.30 -16.48 -0.64
CA ALA A 170 -9.26 -16.39 0.39
C ALA A 170 -8.25 -17.54 0.26
N ILE A 171 -8.70 -18.78 0.06
CA ILE A 171 -7.83 -19.95 -0.19
C ILE A 171 -6.96 -19.73 -1.44
N ASP A 172 -7.56 -19.30 -2.56
CA ASP A 172 -6.80 -19.01 -3.78
C ASP A 172 -5.70 -17.96 -3.56
N LEU A 173 -5.97 -16.96 -2.74
CA LEU A 173 -5.02 -15.89 -2.44
C LEU A 173 -3.92 -16.34 -1.45
N LEU A 174 -4.24 -17.22 -0.48
CA LEU A 174 -3.25 -17.89 0.38
C LEU A 174 -2.31 -18.77 -0.45
N GLU A 175 -2.86 -19.53 -1.40
CA GLU A 175 -2.08 -20.33 -2.34
C GLU A 175 -1.20 -19.46 -3.25
N ASN A 176 -1.72 -18.31 -3.69
CA ASN A 176 -0.92 -17.33 -4.42
C ASN A 176 0.27 -16.85 -3.60
N ALA A 177 0.06 -16.51 -2.32
CA ALA A 177 1.12 -16.10 -1.40
C ALA A 177 2.19 -17.19 -1.25
N ARG A 178 1.77 -18.44 -1.04
CA ARG A 178 2.65 -19.61 -0.93
C ARG A 178 3.50 -19.81 -2.20
N LEU A 179 2.88 -19.72 -3.38
CA LEU A 179 3.59 -19.83 -4.66
C LEU A 179 4.62 -18.71 -4.89
N GLN A 180 4.38 -17.53 -4.34
CA GLN A 180 5.33 -16.41 -4.35
C GLN A 180 6.40 -16.51 -3.24
N ASN A 181 6.39 -17.57 -2.44
CA ASN A 181 7.25 -17.75 -1.26
C ASN A 181 7.09 -16.58 -0.25
N VAL A 182 5.86 -16.09 -0.09
CA VAL A 182 5.53 -15.15 0.97
C VAL A 182 5.39 -15.94 2.26
N ASP A 183 6.21 -15.57 3.24
CA ASP A 183 6.14 -16.10 4.59
C ASP A 183 4.94 -15.47 5.31
N LEU A 184 3.88 -16.26 5.50
CA LEU A 184 2.68 -15.85 6.24
C LEU A 184 2.86 -16.31 7.69
N SER A 185 2.83 -15.37 8.62
CA SER A 185 3.08 -15.63 10.03
C SER A 185 1.91 -16.38 10.70
N PHE A 186 2.20 -17.00 11.83
CA PHE A 186 1.18 -17.54 12.73
C PHE A 186 0.10 -16.51 13.06
N ASP A 187 0.49 -15.29 13.42
CA ASP A 187 -0.43 -14.19 13.76
C ASP A 187 -1.43 -13.90 12.62
N MET A 188 -1.01 -14.06 11.37
CA MET A 188 -1.87 -13.87 10.21
C MET A 188 -2.90 -15.00 10.08
N TYR A 189 -2.50 -16.26 10.24
CA TYR A 189 -3.45 -17.38 10.23
C TYR A 189 -4.43 -17.32 11.40
N GLN A 190 -3.95 -17.02 12.62
CA GLN A 190 -4.80 -16.82 13.80
C GLN A 190 -5.83 -15.72 13.56
N GLN A 191 -5.41 -14.57 13.05
CA GLN A 191 -6.33 -13.48 12.71
C GLN A 191 -7.42 -13.93 11.72
N LEU A 192 -7.09 -14.77 10.74
CA LEU A 192 -8.07 -15.26 9.78
C LEU A 192 -9.06 -16.25 10.41
N LEU A 193 -8.60 -17.10 11.34
CA LEU A 193 -9.46 -18.01 12.10
C LEU A 193 -10.44 -17.23 12.99
N ASP A 194 -9.93 -16.31 13.80
CA ASP A 194 -10.75 -15.45 14.68
C ASP A 194 -11.87 -14.76 13.89
N VAL A 195 -11.50 -14.17 12.74
CA VAL A 195 -12.44 -13.45 11.89
C VAL A 195 -13.46 -14.38 11.24
N ALA A 196 -13.09 -15.62 10.91
CA ALA A 196 -13.98 -16.61 10.33
C ALA A 196 -14.99 -17.14 11.37
N GLU A 197 -14.53 -17.43 12.58
CA GLU A 197 -15.37 -17.87 13.70
C GLU A 197 -16.42 -16.81 14.07
N ASP A 198 -16.02 -15.53 14.06
CA ASP A 198 -16.91 -14.39 14.27
C ASP A 198 -18.04 -14.28 13.23
N GLN A 199 -17.93 -14.91 12.05
CA GLN A 199 -18.99 -14.85 11.04
C GLN A 199 -20.15 -15.83 11.33
N GLU A 200 -19.97 -16.82 12.22
CA GLU A 200 -20.93 -17.90 12.51
C GLU A 200 -21.50 -18.60 11.25
N GLU A 201 -20.74 -18.57 10.15
CA GLU A 201 -21.11 -19.17 8.87
C GLU A 201 -20.74 -20.65 8.85
N VAL A 202 -21.63 -21.50 8.35
CA VAL A 202 -21.37 -22.94 8.26
C VAL A 202 -21.75 -23.41 6.86
N SER A 203 -20.73 -23.49 6.00
CA SER A 203 -20.83 -24.00 4.64
C SER A 203 -19.67 -24.93 4.30
N ASP A 204 -19.81 -25.69 3.22
CA ASP A 204 -18.71 -26.47 2.64
C ASP A 204 -17.48 -25.59 2.33
N ALA A 205 -17.69 -24.30 2.03
CA ALA A 205 -16.62 -23.34 1.76
C ALA A 205 -15.88 -22.94 3.05
N TYR A 206 -16.61 -22.75 4.15
CA TYR A 206 -16.05 -22.56 5.49
C TYR A 206 -15.24 -23.78 5.92
N ASP A 207 -15.80 -24.98 5.82
CA ASP A 207 -15.10 -26.23 6.17
C ASP A 207 -13.82 -26.39 5.35
N SER A 208 -13.87 -26.08 4.04
CA SER A 208 -12.69 -26.11 3.17
C SER A 208 -11.61 -25.12 3.62
N PHE A 209 -12.01 -23.94 4.10
CA PHE A 209 -11.10 -22.91 4.58
C PHE A 209 -10.45 -23.27 5.92
N MET A 210 -11.23 -23.77 6.87
CA MET A 210 -10.70 -24.21 8.16
C MET A 210 -9.69 -25.35 7.98
N ASN A 211 -10.02 -26.37 7.18
CA ASN A 211 -9.08 -27.45 6.86
C ASN A 211 -7.81 -26.92 6.19
N HIS A 212 -7.92 -25.94 5.28
CA HIS A 212 -6.76 -25.36 4.62
C HIS A 212 -5.82 -24.63 5.59
N ILE A 213 -6.36 -23.89 6.56
CA ILE A 213 -5.55 -23.24 7.60
C ILE A 213 -4.91 -24.28 8.52
N GLU A 214 -5.67 -25.27 8.99
CA GLU A 214 -5.14 -26.34 9.84
C GLU A 214 -3.97 -27.09 9.18
N GLU A 215 -4.11 -27.42 7.88
CA GLU A 215 -3.02 -28.02 7.11
C GLU A 215 -1.80 -27.10 7.05
N ALA A 216 -1.99 -25.80 6.74
CA ALA A 216 -0.90 -24.84 6.67
C ALA A 216 -0.15 -24.67 8.01
N LEU A 217 -0.87 -24.64 9.14
CA LEU A 217 -0.28 -24.58 10.48
C LEU A 217 0.48 -25.86 10.85
N SER A 218 0.04 -27.01 10.32
CA SER A 218 0.68 -28.31 10.58
C SER A 218 1.95 -28.59 9.76
N GLU A 219 2.07 -27.98 8.57
CA GLU A 219 3.22 -28.14 7.69
C GLU A 219 4.42 -27.28 8.10
N ASP A 220 4.19 -26.26 8.94
CA ASP A 220 5.22 -25.33 9.40
C ASP A 220 5.56 -25.57 10.90
N ASP A 221 6.58 -26.39 11.14
CA ASP A 221 7.09 -26.70 12.50
C ASP A 221 7.40 -25.43 13.33
N THR A 222 7.68 -24.28 12.69
CA THR A 222 7.98 -23.02 13.40
C THR A 222 6.74 -22.33 13.97
N ILE A 223 5.59 -22.60 13.36
CA ILE A 223 4.28 -22.07 13.77
C ILE A 223 3.70 -22.92 14.92
N LEU A 224 3.94 -24.24 14.89
CA LEU A 224 3.50 -25.17 15.92
C LEU A 224 4.15 -24.91 17.29
N ASP A 225 5.42 -24.51 17.30
CA ASP A 225 6.15 -24.15 18.53
C ASP A 225 5.55 -22.90 19.21
N ALA A 226 4.98 -21.95 18.45
CA ALA A 226 4.33 -20.76 18.99
C ALA A 226 2.98 -21.05 19.68
N LEU A 227 2.28 -22.12 19.27
CA LEU A 227 1.03 -22.58 19.90
C LEU A 227 1.27 -23.23 21.27
N ILE A 228 2.42 -23.86 21.48
CA ILE A 228 2.77 -24.53 22.74
C ILE A 228 3.09 -23.50 23.84
N ASP A 229 3.53 -22.30 23.46
CA ASP A 229 3.90 -21.24 24.41
C ASP A 229 2.69 -20.41 24.92
N ASP A 230 1.53 -20.40 24.24
CA ASP A 230 0.36 -19.60 24.66
C ASP A 230 -0.59 -20.35 25.63
N ASP A 231 -0.55 -21.70 25.65
CA ASP A 231 -1.32 -22.53 26.59
C ASP A 231 -0.62 -22.75 27.96
N GLY A 232 0.46 -22.01 28.24
CA GLY A 232 1.34 -22.21 29.40
C GLY A 232 0.95 -21.53 30.71
N ASP A 233 -0.11 -20.71 30.77
CA ASP A 233 -0.42 -19.86 31.94
C ASP A 233 -1.90 -19.90 32.36
N THR A 234 -2.44 -21.10 32.57
CA THR A 234 -3.52 -21.27 33.57
C THR A 234 -2.93 -21.81 34.86
N ASP A 235 -2.43 -20.89 35.69
CA ASP A 235 -2.10 -21.16 37.09
C ASP A 235 -3.40 -21.55 37.83
N ASP A 236 -3.62 -22.86 37.93
CA ASP A 236 -4.55 -23.50 38.86
C ASP A 236 -4.07 -23.26 40.30
N GLY A 237 -4.30 -22.04 40.79
CA GLY A 237 -4.14 -21.68 42.20
C GLY A 237 -5.33 -22.13 43.03
N ASN A 238 -5.54 -23.44 43.18
CA ASN A 238 -6.28 -24.00 44.31
C ASN A 238 -5.30 -24.19 45.47
N ASP A 239 -5.53 -23.51 46.58
CA ASP A 239 -5.24 -24.07 47.90
C ASP A 239 -6.23 -23.50 48.91
N ASP A 240 -7.09 -24.40 49.36
CA ASP A 240 -7.99 -24.32 50.50
C ASP A 240 -7.20 -24.05 51.79
N GLU A 241 -7.64 -23.09 52.62
CA GLU A 241 -7.55 -23.23 54.09
C GLU A 241 -8.79 -22.65 54.77
N ASP A 242 -9.67 -23.57 55.18
CA ASP A 242 -10.69 -23.42 56.20
C ASP A 242 -10.04 -23.13 57.57
N GLU A 243 -10.61 -22.23 58.37
CA GLU A 243 -11.07 -22.51 59.76
C GLU A 243 -11.66 -21.24 60.40
N PHE A 244 -12.99 -21.23 60.53
CA PHE A 244 -13.70 -20.42 61.52
C PHE A 244 -14.13 -21.36 62.65
N ASP A 245 -13.66 -21.08 63.86
CA ASP A 245 -14.38 -21.32 65.13
C ASP A 245 -13.98 -20.24 66.15
#